data_AF-A0A3D0Z284-F1
#
_entry.id   AF-A0A3D0Z284-F1
#
_cell.length_a   1.000
_cell.length_b   1.000
_cell.length_c   1.000
_cell.angle_alpha   90.00
_cell.angle_beta   90.00
_cell.angle_gamma   90.00
#
_symmetry.space_group_name_H-M   'P 1'
#
loop_
_entity.id
_entity.type
_entity.pdbx_description
1 polymer ?
#
loop_
_entity_poly.entity_id
_entity_poly.type
_entity_poly.pdbx_seq_one_letter_code
_entity_poly.pdbx_strand_id
1 'polypeptide(L)' 'MITLSVCMIVKNEEDVLERCLKSVKKAVDEIIIVD' A
#
# COMPACT_ATOMS: atom_id res chain seq x y z
N MET A 1 -16.25 -8.55 11.77
CA MET A 1 -14.95 -8.72 11.11
C MET A 1 -14.40 -7.31 10.87
N ILE A 2 -13.16 -7.02 11.27
CA ILE A 2 -12.59 -5.67 11.15
C ILE A 2 -11.82 -5.62 9.83
N THR A 3 -12.09 -4.62 9.01
CA THR A 3 -11.37 -4.37 7.75
C THR A 3 -10.24 -3.38 7.99
N LEU A 4 -9.04 -3.69 7.50
CA LEU A 4 -7.88 -2.80 7.61
C LEU A 4 -7.52 -2.25 6.24
N SER A 5 -7.56 -0.92 6.11
CA SER A 5 -7.14 -0.19 4.91
C SER A 5 -5.82 0.54 5.17
N VAL A 6 -4.90 0.48 4.21
CA VAL A 6 -3.72 1.34 4.20
C VAL A 6 -3.91 2.46 3.18
N CYS A 7 -3.65 3.70 3.60
CA CYS A 7 -3.64 4.86 2.72
C CYS A 7 -2.20 5.33 2.55
N MET A 8 -1.73 5.41 1.31
CA MET A 8 -0.36 5.77 0.95
C MET A 8 -0.40 6.98 0.01
N ILE A 9 0.40 7.99 0.32
CA ILE A 9 0.70 9.10 -0.59
C ILE A 9 2.06 8.80 -1.19
N VAL A 10 2.13 8.70 -2.51
CA VAL A 10 3.30 8.24 -3.26
C VAL A 10 3.74 9.37 -4.19
N LYS A 11 5.05 9.59 -4.34
CA LYS A 11 5.57 10.57 -5.30
C LYS A 11 6.94 10.14 -5.78
N ASN A 12 7.06 9.77 -7.06
CA ASN A 12 8.31 9.32 -7.68
C ASN A 12 8.98 8.11 -6.97
N GLU A 13 8.21 7.18 -6.39
CA GLU A 13 8.72 6.02 -5.62
C GLU A 13 8.81 4.72 -6.46
N GLU A 14 9.00 4.81 -7.77
CA GLU A 14 8.95 3.65 -8.70
C GLU A 14 9.91 2.52 -8.30
N ASP A 15 11.10 2.86 -7.79
CA ASP A 15 12.15 1.91 -7.42
C ASP A 15 11.78 1.02 -6.21
N VAL A 16 10.87 1.47 -5.35
CA VAL A 16 10.57 0.80 -4.06
C VAL A 16 9.10 0.46 -3.87
N LEU A 17 8.21 1.06 -4.65
CA LEU A 17 6.76 0.91 -4.53
C LEU A 17 6.34 -0.56 -4.65
N GLU A 18 6.89 -1.30 -5.62
CA GLU A 18 6.55 -2.71 -5.82
C GLU A 18 6.86 -3.57 -4.58
N ARG A 19 8.04 -3.37 -3.98
CA ARG A 19 8.46 -4.08 -2.77
C ARG A 19 7.56 -3.72 -1.59
N CYS A 20 7.21 -2.43 -1.45
CA CYS A 20 6.35 -1.94 -0.39
C CYS A 20 4.94 -2.58 -0.48
N LEU A 21 4.33 -2.54 -1.66
CA LEU A 21 3.01 -3.13 -1.92
C LEU A 21 2.99 -4.64 -1.67
N LYS A 22 4.03 -5.37 -2.11
CA LYS A 22 4.18 -6.81 -1.83
C LYS A 22 4.24 -7.12 -0.33
N SER A 23 4.83 -6.23 0.47
CA SER A 23 4.95 -6.39 1.91
C SER A 23 3.61 -6.17 2.61
N VAL A 24 2.92 -5.06 2.32
CA VAL A 24 1.69 -4.67 3.04
C VAL A 24 0.47 -5.49 2.63
N LYS A 25 0.43 -6.03 1.41
CA LYS A 25 -0.69 -6.85 0.89
C LYS A 25 -1.05 -8.06 1.76
N LYS A 26 -0.13 -8.56 2.60
CA LYS A 26 -0.40 -9.69 3.51
C LYS A 26 -1.11 -9.29 4.80
N ALA A 27 -1.18 -8.00 5.11
CA ALA A 27 -1.64 -7.48 6.39
C ALA A 27 -2.93 -6.64 6.28
N VAL A 28 -3.31 -6.22 5.08
CA VAL A 28 -4.42 -5.28 4.84
C VAL A 28 -5.39 -5.83 3.82
N ASP A 29 -6.66 -5.47 3.96
CA ASP A 29 -7.73 -5.85 3.04
C ASP A 29 -7.81 -4.90 1.84
N GLU A 30 -7.43 -3.63 2.05
CA GLU A 30 -7.56 -2.57 1.06
C GLU A 30 -6.29 -1.69 1.03
N ILE A 31 -5.89 -1.27 -0.17
CA ILE A 31 -4.77 -0.34 -0.40
C ILE A 31 -5.30 0.85 -1.20
N ILE A 32 -5.22 2.05 -0.61
CA ILE A 32 -5.58 3.32 -1.22
C ILE A 32 -4.28 4.05 -1.56
N ILE A 33 -4.05 4.31 -2.84
CA ILE A 33 -2.87 5.05 -3.32
C ILE A 33 -3.33 6.42 -3.80
N VAL A 34 -2.66 7.44 -3.29
CA VAL A 34 -2.73 8.82 -3.76
C VAL A 34 -1.39 9.12 -4.40
N ASP A 35 -1.38 9.45 -5.69
CA ASP A 35 -0.20 9.87 -6.47
C ASP A 35 0.04 11.39 -6.35
#